data_AF-A0A948TYK8-F1
#
_entry.id   AF-A0A948TYK8-F1
#
_cell.length_a   1.000
_cell.length_b   1.000
_cell.length_c   1.000
_cell.angle_alpha   90.00
_cell.angle_beta   90.00
_cell.angle_gamma   90.00
#
_symmetry.space_group_name_H-M   'P 1'
#
loop_
_entity.id
_entity.type
_entity.pdbx_description
1 polymer ?
#
loop_
_entity_poly.entity_id
_entity_poly.type
_entity_poly.pdbx_seq_one_letter_code
_entity_poly.pdbx_strand_id
1 'polypeptide(L)'
;MATTTKSLRSFLQGSLSDFAESCQMGPLVTATTLTSLVVLLANLREEGAELTPEVYLCENLEETLKLLPDRDVLQIGHAVDPISAITEGLKKCSPLAIGGWSVYLSSIAGNYEFGLFRGSLNPLSISVNSTLFSEPLESIKVVRLFRTATGCVELCNNNNNTHCILLNDRQEGGPKPNQHAETLPELICRDVPENLREPSTTYVGKTLDRALGACHGTLIAITKKDTVPSFLKDGVVLLSPLDLYEAVAKKSKFNQEITNEHRLNAYAALIQGMVGSDGITVFSTKGRLLAYNCFIQSPSKVDGKPVVGGARTRAYEALRKKIGNGIDAVFIQSQDGWTKLAKEQL
;
A
#
# COMPACT_ATOMS: atom_id res chain seq x y z
N MET A 1 -2.16 -30.79 37.19
CA MET A 1 -1.84 -30.89 35.75
C MET A 1 -0.79 -29.83 35.46
N ALA A 2 0.32 -30.17 34.80
CA ALA A 2 1.33 -29.19 34.41
C ALA A 2 0.89 -28.51 33.12
N THR A 3 0.61 -27.21 33.18
CA THR A 3 0.28 -26.40 32.01
C THR A 3 1.57 -25.87 31.40
N THR A 4 1.86 -26.23 30.14
CA THR A 4 2.99 -25.67 29.38
C THR A 4 2.50 -24.55 28.46
N THR A 5 3.12 -23.38 28.56
CA THR A 5 2.82 -22.23 27.68
C THR A 5 3.94 -22.09 26.64
N LYS A 6 3.58 -21.94 25.37
CA LYS A 6 4.52 -21.67 24.26
C LYS A 6 4.20 -20.31 23.65
N SER A 7 5.22 -19.58 23.24
CA SER A 7 5.10 -18.25 22.63
C SER A 7 6.06 -18.13 21.45
N LEU A 8 5.65 -17.38 20.42
CA LEU A 8 6.49 -17.02 19.28
C LEU A 8 7.51 -15.92 19.61
N ARG A 9 7.46 -15.33 20.81
CA ARG A 9 8.26 -14.15 21.17
C ARG A 9 9.76 -14.36 20.99
N SER A 10 10.31 -15.47 21.50
CA SER A 10 11.75 -15.75 21.42
C SER A 10 12.22 -15.96 19.99
N PHE A 11 11.39 -16.63 19.17
CA PHE A 11 11.65 -16.82 17.74
C PHE A 11 11.70 -15.47 17.02
N LEU A 12 10.67 -14.63 17.20
CA LEU A 12 10.61 -13.31 16.58
C LEU A 12 11.77 -12.40 17.01
N GLN A 13 12.12 -12.41 18.30
CA GLN A 13 13.27 -11.66 18.79
C GLN A 13 14.58 -12.12 18.13
N GLY A 14 14.77 -13.43 17.95
CA GLY A 14 15.92 -13.96 17.20
C GLY A 14 15.92 -13.48 15.75
N SER A 15 14.78 -13.60 15.04
CA SER A 15 14.65 -13.19 13.64
C SER A 15 14.80 -11.68 13.39
N LEU A 16 14.61 -10.85 14.43
CA LEU A 16 14.68 -9.39 14.35
C LEU A 16 15.99 -8.81 14.91
N SER A 17 16.89 -9.62 15.47
CA SER A 17 18.14 -9.14 16.09
C SER A 17 19.04 -8.45 15.07
N ASP A 18 19.38 -9.15 13.98
CA ASP A 18 20.27 -8.63 12.94
C ASP A 18 19.72 -7.35 12.29
N PHE A 19 18.40 -7.32 12.06
CA PHE A 19 17.73 -6.13 11.54
C PHE A 19 17.86 -4.95 12.52
N ALA A 20 17.55 -5.17 13.80
CA ALA A 20 17.63 -4.13 14.82
C ALA A 20 19.07 -3.60 14.99
N GLU A 21 20.05 -4.49 15.01
CA GLU A 21 21.48 -4.14 15.09
C GLU A 21 21.91 -3.31 13.88
N SER A 22 21.47 -3.68 12.67
CA SER A 22 21.77 -2.92 11.44
C SER A 22 21.22 -1.50 11.45
N CYS A 23 20.18 -1.22 12.25
CA CYS A 23 19.58 0.11 12.34
C CYS A 23 20.40 1.07 13.22
N GLN A 24 21.17 0.57 14.21
CA GLN A 24 21.93 1.41 15.15
C GLN A 24 21.11 2.51 15.83
N MET A 25 19.88 2.18 16.23
CA MET A 25 18.87 3.10 16.80
C MET A 25 18.39 2.64 18.19
N GLY A 26 19.22 1.89 18.92
CA GLY A 26 18.95 1.56 20.32
C GLY A 26 18.92 2.83 21.17
N PRO A 27 18.02 2.97 22.15
CA PRO A 27 17.09 1.96 22.70
C PRO A 27 15.73 1.85 21.98
N LEU A 28 15.41 2.76 21.04
CA LEU A 28 14.10 2.78 20.36
C LEU A 28 13.91 1.54 19.47
N VAL A 29 14.94 1.17 18.71
CA VAL A 29 14.94 0.00 17.83
C VAL A 29 15.78 -1.11 18.44
N THR A 30 15.11 -2.13 18.95
CA THR A 30 15.69 -3.36 19.50
C THR A 30 14.85 -4.54 19.03
N ALA A 31 15.39 -5.76 19.07
CA ALA A 31 14.61 -6.96 18.77
C ALA A 31 13.32 -7.04 19.62
N THR A 32 13.38 -6.58 20.87
CA THR A 32 12.23 -6.57 21.79
C THR A 32 11.16 -5.54 21.40
N THR A 33 11.57 -4.31 21.10
CA THR A 33 10.63 -3.25 20.69
C THR A 33 10.01 -3.55 19.33
N LEU A 34 10.80 -4.03 18.38
CA LEU A 34 10.32 -4.48 17.07
C LEU A 34 9.35 -5.66 17.19
N THR A 35 9.65 -6.66 18.03
CA THR A 35 8.72 -7.78 18.27
C THR A 35 7.38 -7.29 18.81
N SER A 36 7.40 -6.36 19.78
CA SER A 36 6.18 -5.77 20.33
C SER A 36 5.37 -5.04 19.25
N LEU A 37 6.05 -4.22 18.44
CA LEU A 37 5.42 -3.43 17.40
C LEU A 37 4.84 -4.30 16.28
N VAL A 38 5.55 -5.33 15.84
CA VAL A 38 5.07 -6.30 14.83
C VAL A 38 3.81 -7.01 15.31
N VAL A 39 3.80 -7.51 16.55
CA VAL A 39 2.64 -8.22 17.10
C VAL A 39 1.43 -7.28 17.25
N LEU A 40 1.65 -6.04 17.68
CA LEU A 40 0.59 -5.04 17.80
C LEU A 40 0.01 -4.68 16.42
N LEU A 41 0.87 -4.35 15.45
CA LEU A 41 0.43 -3.98 14.09
C LEU A 41 -0.31 -5.12 13.37
N ALA A 42 0.13 -6.36 13.54
CA ALA A 42 -0.52 -7.50 12.92
C ALA A 42 -1.96 -7.73 13.40
N ASN A 43 -2.29 -7.29 14.61
CA ASN A 43 -3.58 -7.53 15.26
C ASN A 43 -4.36 -6.25 15.57
N LEU A 44 -3.92 -5.10 15.03
CA LEU A 44 -4.45 -3.80 15.42
C LEU A 44 -5.89 -3.61 14.90
N ARG A 45 -6.80 -3.38 15.83
CA ARG A 45 -8.23 -3.18 15.56
C ARG A 45 -8.83 -2.16 16.51
N GLU A 46 -9.82 -1.44 16.03
CA GLU A 46 -10.66 -0.54 16.83
C GLU A 46 -12.12 -0.76 16.45
N GLU A 47 -12.98 -0.99 17.45
CA GLU A 47 -14.41 -1.29 17.25
C GLU A 47 -14.69 -2.43 16.23
N GLY A 48 -13.74 -3.36 16.09
CA GLY A 48 -13.81 -4.46 15.14
C GLY A 48 -13.30 -4.14 13.73
N ALA A 49 -13.08 -2.86 13.39
CA ALA A 49 -12.42 -2.45 12.16
C ALA A 49 -10.91 -2.65 12.28
N GLU A 50 -10.29 -3.12 11.19
CA GLU A 50 -8.84 -3.26 11.13
C GLU A 50 -8.18 -1.89 10.90
N LEU A 51 -7.13 -1.60 11.64
CA LEU A 51 -6.31 -0.42 11.45
C LEU A 51 -4.97 -0.81 10.83
N THR A 52 -4.55 -0.10 9.78
CA THR A 52 -3.32 -0.37 9.03
C THR A 52 -2.42 0.87 8.96
N PRO A 53 -2.06 1.48 10.11
CA PRO A 53 -1.19 2.64 10.11
C PRO A 53 0.20 2.28 9.57
N GLU A 54 0.81 3.22 8.85
CA GLU A 54 2.26 3.22 8.68
C GLU A 54 2.92 3.83 9.91
N VAL A 55 3.95 3.17 10.43
CA VAL A 55 4.68 3.58 11.63
C VAL A 55 6.13 3.85 11.29
N TYR A 56 6.63 5.01 11.71
CA TYR A 56 8.01 5.42 11.49
C TYR A 56 8.69 5.56 12.85
N LEU A 57 9.79 4.85 13.04
CA LEU A 57 10.70 5.02 14.16
C LEU A 57 11.83 5.92 13.68
N CYS A 58 12.00 7.08 14.30
CA CYS A 58 12.98 8.08 13.89
C CYS A 58 13.97 8.33 15.02
N GLU A 59 15.28 8.26 14.74
CA GLU A 59 16.30 8.67 15.73
C GLU A 59 16.15 10.17 16.03
N ASN A 60 15.96 10.97 14.98
CA ASN A 60 15.63 12.38 15.09
C ASN A 60 14.53 12.72 14.06
N LEU A 61 13.33 13.01 14.57
CA LEU A 61 12.20 13.37 13.73
C LEU A 61 12.47 14.65 12.94
N GLU A 62 13.06 15.68 13.56
CA GLU A 62 13.31 16.96 12.89
C GLU A 62 14.22 16.80 11.67
N GLU A 63 15.30 16.04 11.79
CA GLU A 63 16.20 15.75 10.66
C GLU A 63 15.50 14.96 9.56
N THR A 64 14.67 13.98 9.93
CA THR A 64 13.88 13.20 8.97
C THR A 64 12.88 14.09 8.23
N LEU A 65 12.21 14.99 8.96
CA LEU A 65 11.23 15.91 8.42
C LEU A 65 11.87 16.94 7.46
N LYS A 66 13.13 17.37 7.68
CA LYS A 66 13.84 18.30 6.78
C LYS A 66 13.93 17.80 5.33
N LEU A 67 13.92 16.49 5.11
CA LEU A 67 13.95 15.89 3.77
C LEU A 67 12.61 15.99 3.03
N LEU A 68 11.51 16.24 3.76
CA LEU A 68 10.18 16.34 3.18
C LEU A 68 9.89 17.80 2.79
N PRO A 69 9.54 18.08 1.51
CA PRO A 69 9.36 19.44 1.01
C PRO A 69 8.14 20.15 1.62
N ASP A 70 7.00 19.45 1.68
CA ASP A 70 5.82 19.88 2.43
C ASP A 70 5.51 18.83 3.49
N ARG A 71 5.23 19.28 4.71
CA ARG A 71 4.96 18.40 5.84
C ARG A 71 4.09 19.05 6.89
N ASP A 72 3.27 18.24 7.52
CA ASP A 72 2.59 18.58 8.77
C ASP A 72 2.99 17.58 9.84
N VAL A 73 3.10 18.05 11.08
CA VAL A 73 3.40 17.25 12.25
C VAL A 73 2.44 17.59 13.36
N LEU A 74 1.96 16.57 14.06
CA LEU A 74 1.10 16.69 15.22
C LEU A 74 1.64 15.77 16.31
N GLN A 75 2.28 16.37 17.31
CA GLN A 75 2.72 15.66 18.50
C GLN A 75 1.51 15.35 19.39
N ILE A 76 1.39 14.09 19.82
CA ILE A 76 0.26 13.62 20.65
C ILE A 76 0.69 13.39 22.09
N GLY A 77 1.91 12.90 22.32
CA GLY A 77 2.38 12.68 23.68
C GLY A 77 3.82 12.22 23.79
N HIS A 78 4.17 11.89 25.04
CA HIS A 78 5.48 11.41 25.44
C HIS A 78 5.35 10.13 26.25
N ALA A 79 6.44 9.37 26.32
CA ALA A 79 6.56 8.19 27.16
C ALA A 79 7.94 8.11 27.82
N VAL A 80 8.00 7.36 28.91
CA VAL A 80 9.20 7.19 29.74
C VAL A 80 10.13 6.08 29.22
N ASP A 81 9.61 5.17 28.40
CA ASP A 81 10.35 4.05 27.82
C ASP A 81 9.82 3.69 26.42
N PRO A 82 10.61 2.98 25.58
CA PRO A 82 10.23 2.66 24.20
C PRO A 82 8.97 1.81 24.08
N ILE A 83 8.74 0.87 25.00
CA ILE A 83 7.59 -0.04 24.94
C ILE A 83 6.31 0.72 25.27
N SER A 84 6.34 1.58 26.28
CA SER A 84 5.25 2.51 26.57
C SER A 84 4.98 3.45 25.39
N ALA A 85 6.04 3.99 24.76
CA ALA A 85 5.90 4.82 23.55
C ALA A 85 5.17 4.09 22.42
N ILE A 86 5.55 2.83 22.14
CA ILE A 86 4.90 1.98 21.13
C ILE A 86 3.43 1.73 21.48
N THR A 87 3.17 1.30 22.71
CA THR A 87 1.83 0.86 23.11
C THR A 87 0.86 2.03 23.16
N GLU A 88 1.27 3.16 23.76
CA GLU A 88 0.47 4.38 23.82
C GLU A 88 0.37 5.08 22.47
N GLY A 89 1.49 5.16 21.73
CA GLY A 89 1.55 5.81 20.43
C GLY A 89 0.62 5.14 19.43
N LEU A 90 0.65 3.81 19.31
CA LEU A 90 -0.31 3.10 18.47
C LEU A 90 -1.74 3.30 18.95
N LYS A 91 -2.01 3.11 20.24
CA LYS A 91 -3.37 3.24 20.77
C LYS A 91 -3.99 4.62 20.50
N LYS A 92 -3.20 5.69 20.66
CA LYS A 92 -3.68 7.08 20.54
C LYS A 92 -3.63 7.61 19.11
N CYS A 93 -2.69 7.13 18.28
CA CYS A 93 -2.43 7.71 16.95
C CYS A 93 -2.98 6.86 15.80
N SER A 94 -3.05 5.54 15.93
CA SER A 94 -3.49 4.67 14.83
C SER A 94 -4.89 4.96 14.27
N PRO A 95 -5.90 5.32 15.10
CA PRO A 95 -7.21 5.74 14.59
C PRO A 95 -7.17 7.00 13.71
N LEU A 96 -6.15 7.85 13.96
CA LEU A 96 -5.96 9.14 13.30
C LEU A 96 -5.02 9.04 12.09
N ALA A 97 -4.36 7.89 11.88
CA ALA A 97 -3.44 7.62 10.77
C ALA A 97 -4.20 7.32 9.47
N ILE A 98 -5.07 8.27 9.08
CA ILE A 98 -5.93 8.22 7.90
C ILE A 98 -5.62 9.41 6.99
N GLY A 99 -5.97 9.35 5.70
CA GLY A 99 -5.81 10.51 4.80
C GLY A 99 -4.36 10.94 4.57
N GLY A 100 -3.41 10.01 4.65
CA GLY A 100 -1.98 10.25 4.43
C GLY A 100 -1.18 10.59 5.70
N TRP A 101 -1.83 10.59 6.87
CA TRP A 101 -1.14 10.65 8.15
C TRP A 101 -0.52 9.30 8.51
N SER A 102 0.73 9.35 8.98
CA SER A 102 1.51 8.22 9.46
C SER A 102 1.85 8.44 10.93
N VAL A 103 1.96 7.35 11.70
CA VAL A 103 2.41 7.41 13.10
C VAL A 103 3.92 7.57 13.13
N TYR A 104 4.44 8.45 13.98
CA TYR A 104 5.87 8.48 14.30
C TYR A 104 6.11 8.16 15.76
N LEU A 105 7.28 7.60 16.03
CA LEU A 105 7.90 7.50 17.35
C LEU A 105 9.34 7.99 17.23
N SER A 106 9.74 8.92 18.08
CA SER A 106 11.10 9.44 18.10
C SER A 106 11.70 9.40 19.49
N SER A 107 13.03 9.34 19.54
CA SER A 107 13.81 9.30 20.78
C SER A 107 14.80 10.45 20.78
N ILE A 108 14.51 11.49 21.56
CA ILE A 108 15.40 12.65 21.69
C ILE A 108 15.97 12.66 23.11
N ALA A 109 17.29 12.49 23.23
CA ALA A 109 18.03 12.54 24.51
C ALA A 109 17.44 11.62 25.60
N GLY A 110 16.90 10.45 25.23
CA GLY A 110 16.31 9.49 26.16
C GLY A 110 14.84 9.73 26.51
N ASN A 111 14.22 10.80 26.00
CA ASN A 111 12.77 10.99 26.03
C ASN A 111 12.15 10.43 24.76
N TYR A 112 11.02 9.74 24.89
CA TYR A 112 10.27 9.21 23.76
C TYR A 112 9.07 10.09 23.50
N GLU A 113 8.87 10.46 22.25
CA GLU A 113 7.70 11.18 21.79
C GLU A 113 7.03 10.42 20.65
N PHE A 114 5.72 10.60 20.56
CA PHE A 114 4.92 9.98 19.52
C PHE A 114 3.83 10.94 19.04
N GLY A 115 3.43 10.73 17.80
CA GLY A 115 2.40 11.53 17.18
C GLY A 115 2.16 11.11 15.75
N LEU A 116 1.70 12.06 14.95
CA LEU A 116 1.39 11.89 13.55
C LEU A 116 2.23 12.85 12.71
N PHE A 117 2.60 12.43 11.53
CA PHE A 117 3.13 13.32 10.52
C PHE A 117 2.60 12.92 9.15
N ARG A 118 2.63 13.85 8.20
CA ARG A 118 2.33 13.56 6.79
C ARG A 118 3.23 14.38 5.89
N GLY A 119 3.49 13.84 4.70
CA GLY A 119 4.12 14.59 3.62
C GLY A 119 3.12 15.46 2.84
N SER A 120 3.54 15.88 1.66
CA SER A 120 2.75 16.74 0.76
C SER A 120 1.42 16.10 0.34
N LEU A 121 0.34 16.88 0.44
CA LEU A 121 -0.99 16.51 -0.08
C LEU A 121 -1.10 16.63 -1.60
N ASN A 122 -0.11 17.25 -2.25
CA ASN A 122 -0.10 17.37 -3.70
C ASN A 122 -0.14 15.96 -4.34
N PRO A 123 -1.14 15.65 -5.20
CA PRO A 123 -1.27 14.34 -5.81
C PRO A 123 -0.09 13.94 -6.71
N LEU A 124 0.70 14.91 -7.18
CA LEU A 124 1.87 14.71 -8.04
C LEU A 124 3.20 14.72 -7.29
N SER A 125 3.22 15.01 -5.98
CA SER A 125 4.47 15.02 -5.22
C SER A 125 5.05 13.61 -5.10
N ILE A 126 6.33 13.51 -4.75
CA ILE A 126 6.94 12.25 -4.36
C ILE A 126 6.36 11.82 -2.99
N SER A 127 6.21 10.51 -2.75
CA SER A 127 5.69 10.01 -1.48
C SER A 127 6.74 10.09 -0.36
N VAL A 128 6.31 10.12 0.90
CA VAL A 128 7.23 10.02 2.06
C VAL A 128 8.13 8.79 1.94
N ASN A 129 7.56 7.66 1.54
CA ASN A 129 8.28 6.40 1.36
C ASN A 129 9.37 6.51 0.31
N SER A 130 9.04 7.05 -0.85
CA SER A 130 10.00 7.25 -1.92
C SER A 130 11.10 8.23 -1.48
N THR A 131 10.77 9.31 -0.77
CA THR A 131 11.78 10.28 -0.31
C THR A 131 12.74 9.69 0.73
N LEU A 132 12.25 8.84 1.64
CA LEU A 132 13.05 8.33 2.76
C LEU A 132 13.75 6.99 2.49
N PHE A 133 13.31 6.23 1.49
CA PHE A 133 13.75 4.83 1.27
C PHE A 133 14.09 4.48 -0.18
N SER A 134 14.09 5.42 -1.14
CA SER A 134 14.51 5.11 -2.52
C SER A 134 16.02 4.87 -2.63
N GLU A 135 16.81 5.62 -1.86
CA GLU A 135 18.25 5.56 -1.83
C GLU A 135 18.74 5.56 -0.39
N PRO A 136 19.90 4.94 -0.09
CA PRO A 136 20.47 5.00 1.25
C PRO A 136 20.79 6.44 1.68
N LEU A 137 20.34 6.82 2.88
CA LEU A 137 20.53 8.16 3.43
C LEU A 137 21.34 8.10 4.73
N GLU A 138 22.65 8.35 4.65
CA GLU A 138 23.54 8.26 5.83
C GLU A 138 23.26 9.32 6.91
N SER A 139 22.62 10.44 6.53
CA SER A 139 22.37 11.58 7.42
C SER A 139 21.22 11.37 8.40
N ILE A 140 20.39 10.35 8.19
CA ILE A 140 19.24 10.04 9.05
C ILE A 140 19.22 8.55 9.37
N LYS A 141 18.50 8.18 10.44
CA LYS A 141 18.17 6.80 10.74
C LYS A 141 16.68 6.69 10.97
N VAL A 142 16.02 5.95 10.09
CA VAL A 142 14.57 5.76 10.13
C VAL A 142 14.22 4.32 9.79
N VAL A 143 13.28 3.78 10.55
CA VAL A 143 12.68 2.47 10.31
C VAL A 143 11.20 2.65 10.07
N ARG A 144 10.69 2.15 8.95
CA ARG A 144 9.27 2.08 8.67
C ARG A 144 8.76 0.67 8.94
N LEU A 145 7.61 0.58 9.59
CA LEU A 145 6.87 -0.67 9.79
C LEU A 145 5.43 -0.47 9.36
N PHE A 146 4.88 -1.44 8.64
CA PHE A 146 3.49 -1.39 8.20
C PHE A 146 2.97 -2.79 7.90
N ARG A 147 1.67 -2.97 8.06
CA ARG A 147 1.00 -4.22 7.74
C ARG A 147 0.73 -4.28 6.23
N THR A 148 1.28 -5.28 5.55
CA THR A 148 1.10 -5.48 4.09
C THR A 148 -0.04 -6.45 3.76
N ALA A 149 -0.36 -7.36 4.69
CA ALA A 149 -1.45 -8.32 4.56
C ALA A 149 -1.88 -8.85 5.94
N THR A 150 -2.93 -9.66 6.00
CA THR A 150 -3.34 -10.34 7.24
C THR A 150 -2.24 -11.25 7.76
N GLY A 151 -1.78 -10.95 8.98
CA GLY A 151 -0.66 -11.66 9.60
C GLY A 151 0.68 -11.40 8.89
N CYS A 152 0.86 -10.26 8.22
CA CYS A 152 2.12 -9.94 7.53
C CYS A 152 2.51 -8.48 7.80
N VAL A 153 3.68 -8.28 8.41
CA VAL A 153 4.25 -6.95 8.70
C VAL A 153 5.58 -6.82 7.98
N GLU A 154 5.73 -5.76 7.20
CA GLU A 154 7.00 -5.41 6.58
C GLU A 154 7.71 -4.34 7.41
N LEU A 155 9.02 -4.48 7.55
CA LEU A 155 9.93 -3.53 8.15
C LEU A 155 10.95 -3.14 7.09
N CYS A 156 11.18 -1.85 6.89
CA CYS A 156 12.32 -1.37 6.12
C CYS A 156 13.08 -0.30 6.89
N ASN A 157 14.41 -0.29 6.75
CA ASN A 157 15.23 0.83 7.18
C ASN A 157 15.71 1.62 5.95
N ASN A 158 16.18 2.83 6.18
CA ASN A 158 16.71 3.71 5.13
C ASN A 158 18.09 3.30 4.59
N ASN A 159 18.56 2.09 4.90
CA ASN A 159 19.74 1.46 4.29
C ASN A 159 19.32 0.32 3.33
N ASN A 160 18.07 0.33 2.86
CA ASN A 160 17.46 -0.67 1.99
C ASN A 160 17.41 -2.09 2.57
N ASN A 161 17.60 -2.26 3.88
CA ASN A 161 17.32 -3.54 4.53
C ASN A 161 15.81 -3.66 4.74
N THR A 162 15.21 -4.74 4.22
CA THR A 162 13.77 -5.00 4.31
C THR A 162 13.51 -6.40 4.81
N HIS A 163 12.76 -6.52 5.90
CA HIS A 163 12.33 -7.79 6.47
C HIS A 163 10.80 -7.91 6.38
N CYS A 164 10.32 -9.08 5.98
CA CYS A 164 8.90 -9.40 5.95
C CYS A 164 8.61 -10.48 6.98
N ILE A 165 7.79 -10.18 7.99
CA ILE A 165 7.46 -11.08 9.08
C ILE A 165 6.07 -11.67 8.83
N LEU A 166 6.04 -12.98 8.61
CA LEU A 166 4.82 -13.78 8.44
C LEU A 166 4.41 -14.38 9.79
N LEU A 167 3.20 -14.07 10.22
CA LEU A 167 2.55 -14.60 11.42
C LEU A 167 1.38 -15.54 11.08
N ASN A 168 1.41 -16.12 9.87
CA ASN A 168 0.43 -17.06 9.34
C ASN A 168 1.13 -18.34 8.83
N ASP A 169 0.38 -19.24 8.22
CA ASP A 169 0.85 -20.56 7.76
C ASP A 169 1.52 -20.53 6.37
N ARG A 170 1.80 -19.34 5.82
CA ARG A 170 2.44 -19.23 4.51
C ARG A 170 3.91 -19.62 4.56
N GLN A 171 4.37 -20.19 3.46
CA GLN A 171 5.76 -20.61 3.31
C GLN A 171 6.71 -19.41 3.16
N GLU A 172 7.85 -19.51 3.81
CA GLU A 172 9.00 -18.63 3.57
C GLU A 172 9.44 -18.69 2.11
N GLY A 173 9.87 -17.55 1.54
CA GLY A 173 10.30 -17.45 0.14
C GLY A 173 9.17 -17.37 -0.90
N GLY A 174 7.90 -17.34 -0.48
CA GLY A 174 6.77 -17.03 -1.36
C GLY A 174 6.77 -15.56 -1.85
N PRO A 175 5.92 -15.21 -2.84
CA PRO A 175 5.79 -13.83 -3.32
C PRO A 175 5.31 -12.90 -2.20
N LYS A 176 5.83 -11.68 -2.11
CA LYS A 176 5.40 -10.71 -1.08
C LYS A 176 3.95 -10.25 -1.33
N PRO A 177 3.17 -9.88 -0.30
CA PRO A 177 1.78 -9.50 -0.48
C PRO A 177 1.54 -8.37 -1.49
N ASN A 178 2.38 -7.34 -1.48
CA ASN A 178 2.31 -6.14 -2.30
C ASN A 178 3.11 -6.21 -3.61
N GLN A 179 3.88 -7.28 -3.85
CA GLN A 179 4.84 -7.39 -4.95
C GLN A 179 4.24 -7.02 -6.32
N HIS A 180 2.98 -7.37 -6.57
CA HIS A 180 2.34 -7.10 -7.85
C HIS A 180 1.66 -5.73 -7.91
N ALA A 181 1.29 -5.15 -6.76
CA ALA A 181 0.62 -3.85 -6.72
C ALA A 181 1.54 -2.73 -7.25
N GLU A 182 2.83 -2.81 -6.94
CA GLU A 182 3.86 -1.85 -7.39
C GLU A 182 3.97 -1.75 -8.92
N THR A 183 3.61 -2.82 -9.64
CA THR A 183 3.69 -2.86 -11.11
C THR A 183 2.44 -2.32 -11.82
N LEU A 184 1.32 -2.12 -11.09
CA LEU A 184 0.07 -1.67 -11.70
C LEU A 184 0.14 -0.27 -12.30
N PRO A 185 0.72 0.73 -11.64
CA PRO A 185 0.76 2.09 -12.18
C PRO A 185 1.49 2.14 -13.52
N GLU A 186 2.58 1.39 -13.65
CA GLU A 186 3.35 1.27 -14.89
C GLU A 186 2.53 0.62 -16.02
N LEU A 187 1.80 -0.45 -15.73
CA LEU A 187 0.94 -1.12 -16.72
C LEU A 187 -0.21 -0.22 -17.17
N ILE A 188 -0.84 0.50 -16.24
CA ILE A 188 -1.95 1.42 -16.52
C ILE A 188 -1.45 2.64 -17.30
N CYS A 189 -0.21 3.09 -17.09
CA CYS A 189 0.35 4.27 -17.74
C CYS A 189 1.28 3.95 -18.92
N ARG A 190 1.39 2.68 -19.34
CA ARG A 190 2.37 2.23 -20.34
C ARG A 190 2.31 3.04 -21.65
N ASP A 191 1.10 3.31 -22.13
CA ASP A 191 0.84 3.98 -23.41
C ASP A 191 0.53 5.48 -23.24
N VAL A 192 0.82 6.05 -22.07
CA VAL A 192 0.79 7.50 -21.83
C VAL A 192 1.98 8.18 -22.53
N PRO A 193 1.81 9.39 -23.10
CA PRO A 193 2.92 10.15 -23.69
C PRO A 193 4.11 10.28 -22.75
N GLU A 194 5.32 10.11 -23.28
CA GLU A 194 6.56 9.99 -22.51
C GLU A 194 6.77 11.16 -21.53
N ASN A 195 6.50 12.39 -21.98
CA ASN A 195 6.64 13.60 -21.16
C ASN A 195 5.66 13.70 -19.98
N LEU A 196 4.64 12.84 -19.93
CA LEU A 196 3.63 12.79 -18.86
C LEU A 196 3.61 11.44 -18.15
N ARG A 197 4.39 10.46 -18.60
CA ARG A 197 4.33 9.08 -18.12
C ARG A 197 4.67 9.01 -16.64
N GLU A 198 5.82 9.54 -16.24
CA GLU A 198 6.27 9.51 -14.84
C GLU A 198 5.29 10.24 -13.89
N PRO A 199 4.88 11.51 -14.12
CA PRO A 199 3.88 12.17 -13.29
C PRO A 199 2.54 11.42 -13.22
N SER A 200 2.12 10.79 -14.32
CA SER A 200 0.89 9.99 -14.37
C SER A 200 1.03 8.70 -13.57
N THR A 201 2.16 8.00 -13.70
CA THR A 201 2.49 6.81 -12.92
C THR A 201 2.52 7.13 -11.43
N THR A 202 3.14 8.24 -11.02
CA THR A 202 3.15 8.69 -9.61
C THR A 202 1.74 8.92 -9.08
N TYR A 203 0.91 9.66 -9.84
CA TYR A 203 -0.47 9.95 -9.46
C TYR A 203 -1.33 8.67 -9.37
N VAL A 204 -1.24 7.79 -10.37
CA VAL A 204 -1.95 6.51 -10.40
C VAL A 204 -1.49 5.61 -9.26
N GLY A 205 -0.18 5.54 -8.99
CA GLY A 205 0.39 4.78 -7.87
C GLY A 205 -0.19 5.22 -6.54
N LYS A 206 -0.09 6.51 -6.21
CA LYS A 206 -0.68 7.06 -4.98
C LYS A 206 -2.18 6.81 -4.86
N THR A 207 -2.89 6.87 -5.99
CA THR A 207 -4.34 6.61 -6.02
C THR A 207 -4.65 5.14 -5.75
N LEU A 208 -3.91 4.23 -6.37
CA LEU A 208 -4.10 2.79 -6.18
C LEU A 208 -3.63 2.33 -4.81
N ASP A 209 -2.55 2.85 -4.25
CA ASP A 209 -2.10 2.49 -2.91
C ASP A 209 -3.19 2.78 -1.87
N ARG A 210 -3.84 3.96 -1.96
CA ARG A 210 -4.99 4.32 -1.12
C ARG A 210 -6.18 3.40 -1.36
N ALA A 211 -6.49 3.10 -2.63
CA ALA A 211 -7.62 2.26 -2.99
C ALA A 211 -7.45 0.81 -2.50
N LEU A 212 -6.26 0.23 -2.71
CA LEU A 212 -5.91 -1.13 -2.33
C LEU A 212 -5.80 -1.29 -0.82
N GLY A 213 -5.24 -0.29 -0.12
CA GLY A 213 -5.14 -0.31 1.34
C GLY A 213 -6.50 -0.20 2.04
N ALA A 214 -7.49 0.44 1.42
CA ALA A 214 -8.83 0.61 1.98
C ALA A 214 -9.81 -0.51 1.59
N CYS A 215 -9.50 -1.36 0.61
CA CYS A 215 -10.43 -2.36 0.11
C CYS A 215 -10.20 -3.75 0.74
N HIS A 216 -11.27 -4.53 0.93
CA HIS A 216 -11.20 -5.92 1.36
C HIS A 216 -10.87 -6.88 0.20
N GLY A 217 -10.04 -6.45 -0.76
CA GLY A 217 -9.72 -7.19 -1.97
C GLY A 217 -10.54 -6.78 -3.19
N THR A 218 -9.87 -6.75 -4.34
CA THR A 218 -10.35 -6.18 -5.60
C THR A 218 -9.87 -6.99 -6.80
N LEU A 219 -10.48 -6.76 -7.96
CA LEU A 219 -10.10 -7.35 -9.24
C LEU A 219 -10.01 -6.22 -10.29
N ILE A 220 -8.81 -6.05 -10.86
CA ILE A 220 -8.51 -5.03 -11.84
C ILE A 220 -8.17 -5.69 -13.17
N ALA A 221 -8.78 -5.22 -14.25
CA ALA A 221 -8.50 -5.61 -15.62
C ALA A 221 -7.90 -4.41 -16.36
N ILE A 222 -6.84 -4.64 -17.12
CA ILE A 222 -6.16 -3.62 -17.93
C ILE A 222 -6.31 -3.99 -19.40
N THR A 223 -6.66 -3.04 -20.26
CA THR A 223 -6.83 -3.24 -21.71
C THR A 223 -6.04 -2.22 -22.54
N LYS A 224 -5.58 -2.62 -23.73
CA LYS A 224 -4.97 -1.68 -24.70
C LYS A 224 -5.99 -0.75 -25.37
N LYS A 225 -7.29 -1.13 -25.34
CA LYS A 225 -8.35 -0.40 -26.04
C LYS A 225 -8.90 0.72 -25.16
N ASP A 226 -9.36 1.81 -25.78
CA ASP A 226 -10.12 2.88 -25.11
C ASP A 226 -11.59 2.48 -24.82
N THR A 227 -11.94 1.20 -24.99
CA THR A 227 -13.29 0.67 -24.83
C THR A 227 -13.28 -0.59 -24.00
N VAL A 228 -14.31 -0.76 -23.16
CA VAL A 228 -14.51 -1.96 -22.34
C VAL A 228 -14.69 -3.20 -23.24
N PRO A 229 -13.97 -4.31 -22.98
CA PRO A 229 -14.17 -5.57 -23.70
C PRO A 229 -15.63 -6.03 -23.64
N SER A 230 -16.14 -6.62 -24.74
CA SER A 230 -17.56 -6.98 -24.87
C SER A 230 -18.06 -7.94 -23.79
N PHE A 231 -17.19 -8.80 -23.27
CA PHE A 231 -17.49 -9.75 -22.20
C PHE A 231 -17.46 -9.16 -20.78
N LEU A 232 -17.24 -7.85 -20.63
CA LEU A 232 -17.28 -7.09 -19.36
C LEU A 232 -18.30 -5.93 -19.42
N LYS A 233 -19.27 -5.97 -20.34
CA LYS A 233 -20.25 -4.90 -20.54
C LYS A 233 -21.46 -4.96 -19.60
N ASP A 234 -21.51 -5.94 -18.70
CA ASP A 234 -22.57 -6.11 -17.71
C ASP A 234 -22.40 -5.20 -16.47
N GLY A 235 -21.27 -4.49 -16.38
CA GLY A 235 -21.02 -3.49 -15.34
C GLY A 235 -21.38 -2.05 -15.72
N VAL A 236 -20.92 -1.12 -14.90
CA VAL A 236 -21.12 0.32 -15.12
C VAL A 236 -20.01 0.85 -16.01
N VAL A 237 -20.31 0.97 -17.30
CA VAL A 237 -19.44 1.63 -18.28
C VAL A 237 -19.59 3.15 -18.16
N LEU A 238 -18.47 3.85 -17.97
CA LEU A 238 -18.50 5.30 -17.89
C LEU A 238 -18.79 5.91 -19.25
N LEU A 239 -19.77 6.83 -19.30
CA LEU A 239 -20.08 7.61 -20.51
C LEU A 239 -18.88 8.43 -20.98
N SER A 240 -18.13 8.97 -20.01
CA SER A 240 -16.85 9.63 -20.22
C SER A 240 -15.83 8.96 -19.28
N PRO A 241 -14.81 8.25 -19.82
CA PRO A 241 -13.76 7.66 -19.01
C PRO A 241 -13.08 8.68 -18.08
N LEU A 242 -12.68 8.25 -16.88
CA LEU A 242 -11.84 9.10 -16.02
C LEU A 242 -10.43 9.13 -16.61
N ASP A 243 -10.13 10.20 -17.34
CA ASP A 243 -8.83 10.41 -17.96
C ASP A 243 -7.82 11.00 -16.95
N LEU A 244 -6.94 10.14 -16.43
CA LEU A 244 -6.00 10.50 -15.37
C LEU A 244 -4.81 11.27 -15.94
N TYR A 245 -4.27 10.84 -17.09
CA TYR A 245 -3.13 11.54 -17.68
C TYR A 245 -3.53 12.93 -18.19
N GLU A 246 -4.76 13.12 -18.70
CA GLU A 246 -5.24 14.45 -19.10
C GLU A 246 -5.39 15.37 -17.87
N ALA A 247 -5.89 14.84 -16.76
CA ALA A 247 -5.97 15.60 -15.50
C ALA A 247 -4.57 16.01 -15.00
N VAL A 248 -3.59 15.10 -15.07
CA VAL A 248 -2.18 15.39 -14.76
C VAL A 248 -1.62 16.45 -15.72
N ALA A 249 -1.84 16.31 -17.02
CA ALA A 249 -1.38 17.27 -18.03
C ALA A 249 -1.91 18.69 -17.77
N LYS A 250 -3.17 18.82 -17.35
CA LYS A 250 -3.78 20.11 -16.99
C LYS A 250 -3.09 20.73 -15.77
N LYS A 251 -2.85 19.94 -14.71
CA LYS A 251 -2.13 20.43 -13.52
C LYS A 251 -0.70 20.86 -13.86
N SER A 252 0.04 20.07 -14.65
CA SER A 252 1.42 20.38 -15.02
C SER A 252 1.56 21.63 -15.91
N LYS A 253 0.57 21.91 -16.77
CA LYS A 253 0.58 23.11 -17.63
C LYS A 253 0.15 24.37 -16.92
N PHE A 254 -0.80 24.27 -15.99
CA PHE A 254 -1.42 25.41 -15.32
C PHE A 254 -1.10 25.40 -13.82
N ASN A 255 0.19 25.29 -13.48
CA ASN A 255 0.78 25.04 -12.15
C ASN A 255 0.15 25.78 -10.94
N GLN A 256 -0.71 26.79 -11.16
CA GLN A 256 -1.28 27.68 -10.15
C GLN A 256 -2.80 27.57 -9.96
N GLU A 257 -3.54 26.79 -10.75
CA GLU A 257 -4.98 26.67 -10.55
C GLU A 257 -5.32 25.59 -9.50
N ILE A 258 -5.75 26.05 -8.32
CA ILE A 258 -6.30 25.24 -7.22
C ILE A 258 -7.36 24.23 -7.72
N THR A 259 -8.15 24.61 -8.74
CA THR A 259 -9.16 23.78 -9.39
C THR A 259 -8.60 22.48 -9.97
N ASN A 260 -7.39 22.48 -10.54
CA ASN A 260 -6.79 21.30 -11.17
C ASN A 260 -6.31 20.28 -10.12
N GLU A 261 -5.87 20.76 -8.96
CA GLU A 261 -5.50 19.90 -7.84
C GLU A 261 -6.74 19.26 -7.19
N HIS A 262 -7.81 20.03 -6.99
CA HIS A 262 -9.08 19.48 -6.53
C HIS A 262 -9.62 18.39 -7.46
N ARG A 263 -9.45 18.55 -8.77
CA ARG A 263 -9.86 17.54 -9.75
C ARG A 263 -9.11 16.21 -9.57
N LEU A 264 -7.79 16.26 -9.37
CA LEU A 264 -6.99 15.07 -9.08
C LEU A 264 -7.44 14.41 -7.77
N ASN A 265 -7.64 15.18 -6.70
CA ASN A 265 -8.15 14.65 -5.45
C ASN A 265 -9.54 14.01 -5.58
N ALA A 266 -10.46 14.64 -6.32
CA ALA A 266 -11.78 14.11 -6.58
C ALA A 266 -11.75 12.81 -7.39
N TYR A 267 -10.88 12.74 -8.41
CA TYR A 267 -10.69 11.53 -9.20
C TYR A 267 -10.12 10.40 -8.34
N ALA A 268 -9.12 10.68 -7.50
CA ALA A 268 -8.55 9.68 -6.60
C ALA A 268 -9.61 9.09 -5.65
N ALA A 269 -10.47 9.93 -5.08
CA ALA A 269 -11.58 9.49 -4.23
C ALA A 269 -12.61 8.64 -4.98
N LEU A 270 -12.97 9.02 -6.21
CA LEU A 270 -13.87 8.22 -7.06
C LEU A 270 -13.27 6.86 -7.41
N ILE A 271 -11.98 6.82 -7.76
CA ILE A 271 -11.27 5.58 -8.09
C ILE A 271 -11.21 4.66 -6.87
N GLN A 272 -10.95 5.20 -5.68
CA GLN A 272 -11.00 4.41 -4.45
C GLN A 272 -12.37 3.75 -4.26
N GLY A 273 -13.47 4.48 -4.48
CA GLY A 273 -14.82 3.92 -4.43
C GLY A 273 -15.09 2.87 -5.51
N MET A 274 -14.63 3.10 -6.74
CA MET A 274 -14.81 2.19 -7.87
C MET A 274 -14.01 0.89 -7.70
N VAL A 275 -12.75 0.98 -7.29
CA VAL A 275 -11.87 -0.17 -7.01
C VAL A 275 -12.35 -0.96 -5.80
N GLY A 276 -12.91 -0.28 -4.79
CA GLY A 276 -13.49 -0.92 -3.61
C GLY A 276 -14.89 -1.50 -3.82
N SER A 277 -15.52 -1.24 -4.97
CA SER A 277 -16.82 -1.81 -5.32
C SER A 277 -16.70 -3.31 -5.65
N ASP A 278 -17.82 -4.03 -5.59
CA ASP A 278 -17.82 -5.43 -6.02
C ASP A 278 -17.63 -5.53 -7.54
N GLY A 279 -17.12 -6.68 -8.00
CA GLY A 279 -16.84 -6.93 -9.41
C GLY A 279 -15.44 -6.51 -9.88
N ILE A 280 -15.32 -6.18 -11.16
CA ILE A 280 -14.07 -5.89 -11.86
C ILE A 280 -14.01 -4.40 -12.21
N THR A 281 -12.89 -3.76 -11.90
CA THR A 281 -12.57 -2.40 -12.39
C THR A 281 -11.70 -2.49 -13.64
N VAL A 282 -12.05 -1.74 -14.69
CA VAL A 282 -11.40 -1.81 -16.00
C VAL A 282 -10.63 -0.51 -16.27
N PHE A 283 -9.31 -0.62 -16.39
CA PHE A 283 -8.43 0.46 -16.84
C PHE A 283 -7.96 0.23 -18.27
N SER A 284 -7.62 1.32 -18.97
CA SER A 284 -6.80 1.26 -20.17
C SER A 284 -5.33 1.47 -19.85
N THR A 285 -4.45 1.06 -20.76
CA THR A 285 -2.99 1.32 -20.72
C THR A 285 -2.62 2.79 -20.98
N LYS A 286 -3.61 3.64 -21.25
CA LYS A 286 -3.44 5.10 -21.40
C LYS A 286 -3.79 5.86 -20.12
N GLY A 287 -3.86 5.22 -18.96
CA GLY A 287 -4.20 5.89 -17.71
C GLY A 287 -5.66 6.36 -17.64
N ARG A 288 -6.60 5.53 -18.13
CA ARG A 288 -8.04 5.83 -18.08
C ARG A 288 -8.80 4.76 -17.35
N LEU A 289 -9.71 5.13 -16.45
CA LEU A 289 -10.71 4.20 -15.90
C LEU A 289 -11.92 4.18 -16.85
N LEU A 290 -12.26 3.00 -17.37
CA LEU A 290 -13.30 2.81 -18.39
C LEU A 290 -14.64 2.34 -17.78
N ALA A 291 -14.56 1.45 -16.80
CA ALA A 291 -15.74 0.86 -16.16
C ALA A 291 -15.39 0.32 -14.77
N TYR A 292 -16.44 0.09 -13.98
CA TYR A 292 -16.36 -0.59 -12.69
C TYR A 292 -17.58 -1.48 -12.49
N ASN A 293 -17.53 -2.37 -11.49
CA ASN A 293 -18.60 -3.31 -11.20
C ASN A 293 -18.96 -4.19 -12.41
N CYS A 294 -17.96 -4.58 -13.20
CA CYS A 294 -18.10 -5.52 -14.31
C CYS A 294 -18.02 -6.96 -13.79
N PHE A 295 -18.66 -7.90 -14.48
CA PHE A 295 -18.59 -9.31 -14.15
C PHE A 295 -18.16 -10.15 -15.36
N ILE A 296 -17.68 -11.36 -15.06
CA ILE A 296 -17.32 -12.33 -16.08
C ILE A 296 -17.90 -13.68 -15.70
N GLN A 297 -18.42 -14.37 -16.70
CA GLN A 297 -18.85 -15.75 -16.53
C GLN A 297 -17.65 -16.60 -16.11
N SER A 298 -17.70 -17.07 -14.87
CA SER A 298 -16.62 -17.82 -14.25
C SER A 298 -16.80 -19.32 -14.49
N PRO A 299 -15.80 -20.01 -15.06
CA PRO A 299 -15.90 -21.45 -15.24
C PRO A 299 -15.77 -22.16 -13.89
N SER A 300 -16.58 -23.21 -13.67
CA SER A 300 -16.49 -24.06 -12.48
C SER A 300 -15.24 -24.94 -12.46
N LYS A 301 -14.57 -25.09 -13.62
CA LYS A 301 -13.32 -25.82 -13.79
C LYS A 301 -12.34 -25.06 -14.69
N VAL A 302 -11.06 -25.07 -14.34
CA VAL A 302 -9.95 -24.59 -15.18
C VAL A 302 -9.00 -25.76 -15.39
N ASP A 303 -8.73 -26.11 -16.65
CA ASP A 303 -7.86 -27.22 -17.06
C ASP A 303 -8.22 -28.56 -16.39
N GLY A 304 -9.53 -28.85 -16.32
CA GLY A 304 -10.08 -30.06 -15.71
C GLY A 304 -10.11 -30.06 -14.18
N LYS A 305 -9.46 -29.09 -13.52
CA LYS A 305 -9.42 -28.97 -12.06
C LYS A 305 -10.48 -27.99 -11.55
N PRO A 306 -11.14 -28.28 -10.41
CA PRO A 306 -12.01 -27.30 -9.77
C PRO A 306 -11.19 -26.07 -9.39
N VAL A 307 -11.71 -24.88 -9.69
CA VAL A 307 -11.05 -23.65 -9.23
C VAL A 307 -11.26 -23.53 -7.73
N VAL A 308 -10.18 -23.73 -6.97
CA VAL A 308 -10.17 -23.56 -5.52
C VAL A 308 -10.08 -22.07 -5.21
N GLY A 309 -11.10 -21.51 -4.56
CA GLY A 309 -11.13 -20.10 -4.16
C GLY A 309 -12.53 -19.48 -4.24
N GLY A 310 -12.63 -18.25 -3.74
CA GLY A 310 -13.86 -17.45 -3.75
C GLY A 310 -14.24 -16.95 -5.15
N ALA A 311 -15.35 -16.21 -5.24
CA ALA A 311 -15.87 -15.68 -6.50
C ALA A 311 -14.83 -14.84 -7.28
N ARG A 312 -14.09 -13.96 -6.60
CA ARG A 312 -13.04 -13.13 -7.23
C ARG A 312 -11.88 -13.94 -7.79
N THR A 313 -11.45 -14.99 -7.10
CA THR A 313 -10.41 -15.90 -7.61
C THR A 313 -10.86 -16.61 -8.89
N ARG A 314 -12.13 -17.05 -8.94
CA ARG A 314 -12.70 -17.66 -10.16
C ARG A 314 -12.78 -16.66 -11.32
N ALA A 315 -13.18 -15.42 -11.04
CA ALA A 315 -13.20 -14.35 -12.04
C ALA A 315 -11.79 -13.99 -12.54
N TYR A 316 -10.79 -13.98 -11.66
CA TYR A 316 -9.39 -13.79 -12.04
C TYR A 316 -8.90 -14.88 -13.02
N GLU A 317 -9.15 -16.17 -12.73
CA GLU A 317 -8.76 -17.24 -13.65
C GLU A 317 -9.53 -17.19 -14.98
N ALA A 318 -10.79 -16.74 -14.97
CA ALA A 318 -11.56 -16.51 -16.19
C ALA A 318 -10.96 -15.38 -17.05
N LEU A 319 -10.61 -14.26 -16.42
CA LEU A 319 -9.97 -13.11 -17.08
C LEU A 319 -8.57 -13.45 -17.60
N ARG A 320 -7.81 -14.26 -16.87
CA ARG A 320 -6.48 -14.72 -17.31
C ARG A 320 -6.52 -15.41 -18.67
N LYS A 321 -7.59 -16.17 -18.95
CA LYS A 321 -7.83 -16.81 -20.26
C LYS A 321 -8.21 -15.82 -21.38
N LYS A 322 -8.50 -14.57 -21.03
CA LYS A 322 -8.82 -13.47 -21.97
C LYS A 322 -7.62 -12.57 -22.24
N ILE A 323 -6.46 -12.80 -21.61
CA ILE A 323 -5.22 -12.11 -21.93
C ILE A 323 -4.87 -12.34 -23.41
N GLY A 324 -4.49 -11.28 -24.12
CA GLY A 324 -4.31 -11.27 -25.58
C GLY A 324 -5.61 -11.18 -26.39
N ASN A 325 -6.76 -11.39 -25.76
CA ASN A 325 -8.09 -11.26 -26.37
C ASN A 325 -8.89 -10.11 -25.74
N GLY A 326 -8.35 -8.91 -25.86
CA GLY A 326 -8.96 -7.68 -25.35
C GLY A 326 -8.55 -7.29 -23.92
N ILE A 327 -7.83 -8.16 -23.20
CA ILE A 327 -7.19 -7.87 -21.92
C ILE A 327 -5.67 -7.94 -22.10
N ASP A 328 -4.98 -6.96 -21.53
CA ASP A 328 -3.51 -6.86 -21.49
C ASP A 328 -2.97 -7.46 -20.19
N ALA A 329 -3.60 -7.11 -19.06
CA ALA A 329 -3.22 -7.63 -17.76
C ALA A 329 -4.43 -7.73 -16.82
N VAL A 330 -4.29 -8.58 -15.81
CA VAL A 330 -5.30 -8.85 -14.78
C VAL A 330 -4.60 -8.92 -13.44
N PHE A 331 -5.13 -8.19 -12.47
CA PHE A 331 -4.63 -8.15 -11.10
C PHE A 331 -5.74 -8.47 -10.13
N ILE A 332 -5.42 -9.27 -9.11
CA ILE A 332 -6.31 -9.53 -7.98
C ILE A 332 -5.58 -9.22 -6.68
N GLN A 333 -6.28 -8.59 -5.76
CA GLN A 333 -5.95 -8.59 -4.34
C GLN A 333 -7.04 -9.39 -3.61
N SER A 334 -6.65 -10.40 -2.85
CA SER A 334 -7.58 -11.17 -2.02
C SER A 334 -7.92 -10.44 -0.72
N GLN A 335 -8.94 -10.92 0.00
CA GLN A 335 -9.40 -10.30 1.25
C GLN A 335 -8.34 -10.28 2.35
N ASP A 336 -7.39 -11.21 2.31
CA ASP A 336 -6.23 -11.30 3.20
C ASP A 336 -5.05 -10.41 2.75
N GLY A 337 -5.21 -9.60 1.69
CA GLY A 337 -4.24 -8.60 1.23
C GLY A 337 -3.23 -9.10 0.21
N TRP A 338 -3.27 -10.37 -0.17
CA TRP A 338 -2.28 -10.96 -1.09
C TRP A 338 -2.63 -10.69 -2.54
N THR A 339 -1.60 -10.44 -3.35
CA THR A 339 -1.79 -10.08 -4.75
C THR A 339 -1.38 -11.18 -5.71
N LYS A 340 -1.98 -11.17 -6.90
CA LYS A 340 -1.51 -11.91 -8.08
C LYS A 340 -1.67 -11.04 -9.32
N LEU A 341 -0.78 -11.21 -10.28
CA LEU A 341 -0.82 -10.53 -11.57
C LEU A 341 -0.58 -11.53 -12.70
N ALA A 342 -1.38 -11.43 -13.74
CA ALA A 342 -1.14 -12.07 -15.03
C ALA A 342 -1.14 -11.01 -16.12
N LYS A 343 -0.16 -11.04 -17.03
CA LYS A 343 -0.02 -10.09 -18.13
C LYS A 343 0.37 -10.81 -19.41
N GLU A 344 0.06 -10.21 -20.55
CA GLU A 344 0.53 -10.67 -21.86
C GLU A 344 2.06 -10.66 -21.86
N GLN A 345 2.70 -11.78 -22.19
CA GLN A 345 4.15 -11.81 -22.42
C GLN A 345 4.41 -11.13 -23.76
N LEU A 346 5.20 -10.05 -23.73
CA LEU A 346 5.62 -9.31 -24.92
C LEU A 346 6.61 -10.10 -25.76
#